data_AF-A0A2P7QUK8-F1
#
_entry.id   AF-A0A2P7QUK8-F1
#
_cell.length_a   1.000
_cell.length_b   1.000
_cell.length_c   1.000
_cell.angle_alpha   90.00
_cell.angle_beta   90.00
_cell.angle_gamma   90.00
#
_symmetry.space_group_name_H-M   'P 1'
#
loop_
_entity.id
_entity.type
_entity.pdbx_description
1 polymer ?
#
loop_
_entity_poly.entity_id
_entity_poly.type
_entity_poly.pdbx_seq_one_letter_code
_entity_poly.pdbx_strand_id
1 'polypeptide(L)'
;MSGDRDFIRQVQGYGLMTAEISYYMPDHPGLLQLFVWQEYDLAPRFPVLHRFLDHWRTDIEAAIHSVRIAHQHLIRPAEWRAVDGVITIN
;
A
#
# COMPACT_ATOMS: atom_id res chain seq x y z
N MET A 1 23.86 4.79 -6.08
CA MET A 1 23.74 3.43 -6.64
C MET A 1 22.49 2.73 -6.08
N SER A 2 21.29 3.25 -6.32
CA SER A 2 20.04 2.66 -5.78
C SER A 2 19.49 1.51 -6.64
N GLY A 3 19.82 1.47 -7.93
CA GLY A 3 19.22 0.54 -8.89
C GLY A 3 19.55 -0.94 -8.67
N ASP A 4 20.64 -1.27 -7.98
CA ASP A 4 21.10 -2.66 -7.87
C ASP A 4 20.21 -3.50 -6.92
N ARG A 5 19.81 -2.94 -5.78
CA ARG A 5 18.94 -3.64 -4.81
C ARG A 5 17.51 -3.80 -5.32
N ASP A 6 16.96 -2.76 -5.93
CA ASP A 6 15.61 -2.77 -6.46
C ASP A 6 15.49 -3.74 -7.64
N PHE A 7 16.52 -3.76 -8.50
CA PHE A 7 16.64 -4.75 -9.57
C PHE A 7 16.73 -6.18 -9.02
N ILE A 8 17.55 -6.44 -8.00
CA ILE A 8 17.61 -7.75 -7.34
C ILE A 8 16.24 -8.16 -6.80
N ARG A 9 15.49 -7.24 -6.17
CA ARG A 9 14.12 -7.52 -5.69
C ARG A 9 13.17 -7.87 -6.82
N GLN A 10 13.23 -7.16 -7.94
CA GLN A 10 12.42 -7.50 -9.13
C GLN A 10 12.74 -8.91 -9.65
N VAL A 11 14.02 -9.27 -9.74
CA VAL A 11 14.44 -10.64 -10.13
C VAL A 11 13.96 -11.69 -9.13
N GLN A 12 13.84 -11.34 -7.86
CA GLN A 12 13.28 -12.20 -6.80
C GLN A 12 11.74 -12.27 -6.79
N GLY A 13 11.07 -11.64 -7.76
CA GLY A 13 9.62 -11.68 -7.92
C GLY A 13 8.86 -10.57 -7.20
N TYR A 14 9.54 -9.56 -6.64
CA TYR A 14 8.88 -8.38 -6.10
C TYR A 14 8.40 -7.47 -7.22
N GLY A 15 7.19 -6.93 -7.07
CA GLY A 15 6.66 -5.87 -7.93
C GLY A 15 6.66 -4.54 -7.21
N LEU A 16 6.75 -3.45 -7.97
CA LEU A 16 6.53 -2.11 -7.42
C LEU A 16 5.06 -1.98 -7.00
N MET A 17 4.86 -1.62 -5.75
CA MET A 17 3.56 -1.47 -5.11
C MET A 17 3.40 -0.04 -4.62
N THR A 18 2.21 0.53 -4.84
CA THR A 18 1.78 1.81 -4.27
C THR A 18 0.63 1.54 -3.31
N ALA A 19 0.76 2.00 -2.07
CA ALA A 19 -0.30 2.03 -1.09
C ALA A 19 -0.75 3.48 -0.84
N GLU A 20 -2.04 3.70 -0.96
CA GLU A 20 -2.73 4.93 -0.59
C GLU A 20 -3.46 4.67 0.72
N ILE A 21 -3.02 5.31 1.80
CA ILE A 21 -3.52 5.10 3.16
C ILE A 21 -4.28 6.36 3.58
N SER A 22 -5.59 6.24 3.74
CA SER A 22 -6.42 7.30 4.30
C SER A 22 -6.60 7.08 5.80
N TYR A 23 -6.40 8.13 6.60
CA TYR A 23 -6.51 8.05 8.06
C TYR A 23 -7.07 9.34 8.65
N TYR A 24 -7.63 9.23 9.86
CA TYR A 24 -8.13 10.35 10.62
C TYR A 24 -7.03 10.97 11.47
N MET A 25 -6.93 12.30 11.46
CA MET A 25 -6.04 13.01 12.36
C MET A 25 -6.50 12.82 13.81
N PRO A 26 -5.63 12.37 14.74
CA PRO A 26 -6.04 12.09 16.13
C PRO A 26 -6.66 13.28 16.85
N ASP A 27 -6.13 14.48 16.60
CA ASP A 27 -6.57 15.74 17.19
C ASP A 27 -7.74 16.40 16.43
N HIS A 28 -7.99 15.97 15.18
CA HIS A 28 -9.06 16.48 14.32
C HIS A 28 -9.77 15.33 13.57
N PRO A 29 -10.65 14.55 14.24
CA PRO A 29 -11.26 13.35 13.64
C PRO A 29 -12.15 13.61 12.42
N GLY A 30 -12.56 14.87 12.19
CA GLY A 30 -13.27 15.27 10.97
C GLY A 30 -12.38 15.45 9.74
N LEU A 31 -11.06 15.43 9.92
CA LEU A 31 -10.08 15.59 8.84
C LEU A 31 -9.54 14.21 8.42
N LEU A 32 -9.74 13.88 7.15
CA LEU A 32 -9.18 12.70 6.51
C LEU A 32 -7.93 13.09 5.73
N GLN A 33 -6.79 12.49 6.07
CA GLN A 33 -5.51 12.71 5.40
C GLN A 33 -5.13 11.49 4.55
N LEU A 34 -4.43 11.74 3.43
CA LEU A 34 -3.90 10.71 2.54
C LEU A 34 -2.38 10.64 2.67
N PHE A 35 -1.87 9.43 2.92
CA PHE A 35 -0.44 9.10 2.86
C PHE A 35 -0.19 8.13 1.71
N VAL A 36 0.67 8.51 0.77
CA VAL A 36 1.02 7.69 -0.39
C VAL A 36 2.43 7.15 -0.19
N TRP A 37 2.55 5.84 -0.30
CA TRP A 37 3.80 5.13 -0.08
C TRP A 37 4.05 4.12 -1.19
N GLN A 38 5.28 4.09 -1.69
CA GLN A 38 5.74 3.14 -2.71
C GLN A 38 6.88 2.29 -2.18
N GLU A 39 6.78 0.98 -2.41
CA GLU A 39 7.80 0.01 -2.03
C GLU A 39 7.71 -1.24 -2.91
N TYR A 40 8.79 -2.00 -3.02
CA TYR A 40 8.75 -3.32 -3.62
C TYR A 40 8.13 -4.33 -2.67
N ASP A 41 7.12 -5.06 -3.13
CA ASP A 41 6.42 -6.07 -2.31
C ASP A 41 6.08 -7.34 -3.11
N LEU A 42 5.69 -8.40 -2.40
CA LEU A 42 5.34 -9.70 -2.96
C LEU A 42 3.83 -9.88 -3.03
N ALA A 43 3.21 -9.53 -4.17
CA ALA A 43 1.81 -9.86 -4.43
C ALA A 43 1.58 -11.39 -4.49
N PRO A 44 0.40 -11.88 -4.08
CA PRO A 44 -0.72 -11.15 -3.47
C PRO A 44 -0.62 -11.02 -1.93
N ARG A 45 0.52 -11.43 -1.35
CA ARG A 45 0.68 -11.53 0.12
C ARG A 45 1.09 -10.22 0.79
N PHE A 46 1.70 -9.30 0.05
CA PHE A 46 2.13 -7.97 0.50
C PHE A 46 2.78 -7.93 1.91
N PRO A 47 3.77 -8.79 2.21
CA PRO A 47 4.39 -8.85 3.54
C PRO A 47 5.03 -7.54 4.00
N VAL A 48 5.50 -6.69 3.08
CA VAL A 48 6.12 -5.40 3.43
C VAL A 48 5.03 -4.41 3.85
N LEU A 49 3.92 -4.35 3.13
CA LEU A 49 2.74 -3.56 3.52
C LEU A 49 2.17 -3.97 4.87
N HIS A 50 2.01 -5.28 5.11
CA HIS A 50 1.48 -5.74 6.40
C HIS A 50 2.34 -5.27 7.57
N ARG A 51 3.66 -5.41 7.47
CA ARG A 51 4.59 -4.92 8.49
C ARG A 51 4.47 -3.41 8.71
N PHE A 52 4.31 -2.65 7.63
CA PHE A 52 4.11 -1.21 7.72
C PHE A 52 2.81 -0.85 8.45
N LEU A 53 1.70 -1.52 8.13
CA LEU A 53 0.41 -1.29 8.77
C LEU A 53 0.41 -1.73 10.25
N ASP A 54 1.15 -2.79 10.59
CA ASP A 54 1.33 -3.20 11.99
C ASP A 54 2.08 -2.11 12.77
N HIS A 55 3.17 -1.57 12.20
CA HIS A 55 3.90 -0.44 12.80
C HIS A 55 3.02 0.82 12.92
N TRP A 56 2.21 1.12 11.91
CA TRP A 56 1.28 2.25 11.96
C TRP A 56 0.34 2.13 13.16
N ARG A 57 -0.24 0.94 13.37
CA ARG A 57 -1.17 0.68 14.47
C ARG A 57 -0.51 0.78 15.83
N THR A 58 0.77 0.45 15.94
CA THR A 58 1.50 0.49 17.22
C THR A 58 2.06 1.87 17.55
N ASP A 59 2.45 2.67 16.55
CA ASP A 59 3.32 3.82 16.78
C ASP A 59 2.76 5.18 16.31
N ILE A 60 1.79 5.23 15.39
CA ILE A 60 1.31 6.50 14.78
C ILE A 60 0.03 7.03 15.44
N GLU A 61 -0.63 6.24 16.30
CA GLU A 61 -1.85 6.59 17.05
C GLU A 61 -3.00 7.18 16.20
N ALA A 62 -2.95 7.04 14.87
CA ALA A 62 -3.93 7.57 13.93
C ALA A 62 -4.78 6.45 13.33
N ALA A 63 -6.10 6.61 13.42
CA ALA A 63 -7.04 5.60 12.95
C ALA A 63 -7.07 5.54 11.41
N ILE A 64 -6.64 4.40 10.86
CA ILE A 64 -6.73 4.14 9.42
C ILE A 64 -8.20 4.00 9.04
N HIS A 65 -8.64 4.77 8.05
CA HIS A 65 -9.94 4.66 7.43
C HIS A 65 -9.92 3.63 6.30
N SER A 66 -8.96 3.72 5.38
CA SER A 66 -8.86 2.82 4.23
C SER A 66 -7.44 2.70 3.69
N VAL A 67 -7.17 1.57 3.03
CA VAL A 67 -5.91 1.32 2.30
C VAL A 67 -6.25 0.84 0.90
N ARG A 68 -5.78 1.55 -0.12
CA ARG A 68 -5.91 1.16 -1.53
C ARG A 68 -4.54 0.79 -2.07
N ILE A 69 -4.47 -0.35 -2.77
CA ILE A 69 -3.21 -0.91 -3.29
C ILE A 69 -3.27 -0.92 -4.81
N ALA A 70 -2.24 -0.36 -5.44
CA ALA A 70 -1.92 -0.58 -6.84
C ALA A 70 -0.61 -1.35 -6.93
N HIS A 71 -0.59 -2.51 -7.58
CA HIS A 71 0.61 -3.32 -7.73
C HIS A 71 0.76 -3.78 -9.18
N GLN A 72 1.92 -3.55 -9.79
CA GLN A 72 2.23 -4.09 -11.11
C GLN A 72 2.80 -5.50 -10.95
N HIS A 73 2.03 -6.53 -11.32
CA HIS A 73 2.58 -7.88 -11.46
C HIS A 73 3.43 -7.90 -12.73
N LEU A 74 4.74 -8.13 -12.61
CA LEU A 74 5.58 -8.32 -13.78
C LEU A 74 5.04 -9.53 -14.57
N ILE A 75 4.82 -9.32 -15.87
CA ILE A 75 4.31 -10.23 -16.91
C ILE A 75 2.78 -10.33 -17.07
N ARG A 76 2.10 -9.20 -17.34
CA ARG A 76 0.96 -9.10 -18.30
C ARG A 76 0.91 -7.69 -18.92
N PRO A 77 0.42 -7.51 -20.17
CA PRO A 77 0.12 -6.18 -20.69
C PRO A 77 -0.85 -5.46 -19.74
N ALA A 78 -0.69 -4.15 -19.59
CA ALA A 78 -1.48 -3.35 -18.67
C ALA A 78 -2.98 -3.39 -19.03
N GLU A 79 -3.75 -4.26 -18.38
CA GLU A 79 -5.21 -4.21 -18.40
C GLU A 79 -5.68 -3.25 -17.32
N TRP A 80 -6.24 -2.11 -17.74
CA TRP A 80 -7.02 -1.25 -16.86
C TRP A 80 -8.28 -1.98 -16.43
N ARG A 81 -8.40 -2.30 -15.14
CA ARG A 81 -9.66 -2.71 -14.51
C ARG A 81 -10.08 -1.65 -13.51
N ALA A 82 -11.12 -0.89 -13.83
CA ALA A 82 -11.85 -0.12 -12.84
C ALA A 82 -12.56 -1.11 -11.91
N VAL A 83 -12.28 -1.02 -10.61
CA VAL A 83 -12.97 -1.83 -9.59
C VAL A 83 -13.78 -0.85 -8.73
N ASP A 84 -15.06 -0.72 -9.06
CA ASP A 84 -16.04 0.07 -8.31
C ASP A 84 -16.59 -0.73 -7.13
N GLY A 85 -15.73 -0.99 -6.13
CA GLY A 85 -16.12 -1.74 -4.95
C GLY A 85 -15.70 -1.03 -3.67
N VAL A 86 -16.61 -0.25 -3.07
CA VAL A 86 -16.52 0.13 -1.66
C VAL A 86 -17.42 -0.82 -0.88
N ILE A 87 -16.83 -1.61 0.01
CA ILE A 87 -17.57 -2.45 0.96
C ILE A 87 -17.49 -1.78 2.32
N THR A 88 -18.63 -1.33 2.84
CA THR A 88 -18.77 -0.80 4.19
C THR A 88 -19.47 -1.86 5.04
N ILE A 89 -18.91 -2.18 6.20
CA ILE A 89 -19.54 -3.08 7.18
C ILE A 89 -19.86 -2.22 8.40
N ASN A 90 -21.14 -2.15 8.75
CA ASN A 90 -21.68 -1.44 9.92
C ASN A 90 -21.36 -2.16 11.22
#